data_AF-A0A7S3B347-F1
#
_entry.id   AF-A0A7S3B347-F1
#
_cell.length_a   1.000
_cell.length_b   1.000
_cell.length_c   1.000
_cell.angle_alpha   90.00
_cell.angle_beta   90.00
_cell.angle_gamma   90.00
#
_symmetry.space_group_name_H-M   'P 1'
#
loop_
_entity.id
_entity.type
_entity.pdbx_description
1 polymer ?
#
loop_
_entity_poly.entity_id
_entity_poly.type
_entity_poly.pdbx_seq_one_letter_code
_entity_poly.pdbx_strand_id
1 'polypeptide(L)'
;TPRGPVLVEVNCRLHGGEGIWLPIAQQCLGYTQVSAMHDAYFARAAFASLPPTPRHPMANHGAWVTIRSPTTGIVKEVKQGPLEQIRKLPSYFDEYIAPFVTVGNEIVQTVDATTVHGCFNLVHADLDQLQADYDAAQQLINESLFTFETDAGIPLFRNPSPLLDESPLRGRARKLSRDVFSSPSHISPAASCQSSPTLRFASSPLMGAASGIASISSLLLNDNSIVLEPVPGASAAPKMSFSVNIS
;
A
#
# COMPACT_ATOMS: atom_id res chain seq x y z
N THR A 1 -11.88 19.32 -11.39
CA THR A 1 -11.61 20.49 -12.26
C THR A 1 -12.83 21.40 -12.28
N PRO A 2 -12.78 22.66 -12.74
CA PRO A 2 -13.99 23.48 -12.92
C PRO A 2 -15.07 22.82 -13.80
N ARG A 3 -14.70 21.82 -14.62
CA ARG A 3 -15.60 21.02 -15.46
C ARG A 3 -16.13 19.75 -14.77
N GLY A 4 -15.84 19.55 -13.48
CA GLY A 4 -16.17 18.33 -12.74
C GLY A 4 -15.01 17.32 -12.63
N PRO A 5 -15.31 16.06 -12.21
CA PRO A 5 -14.32 14.99 -12.09
C PRO A 5 -13.78 14.63 -13.47
N VAL A 6 -12.48 14.34 -13.53
CA VAL A 6 -11.79 13.87 -14.73
C VAL A 6 -11.05 12.61 -14.36
N LEU A 7 -11.29 11.54 -15.10
CA LEU A 7 -10.54 10.31 -14.94
C LEU A 7 -9.11 10.53 -15.45
N VAL A 8 -8.15 10.44 -14.54
CA VAL A 8 -6.73 10.60 -14.86
C VAL A 8 -6.11 9.25 -15.21
N GLU A 9 -6.38 8.24 -14.39
CA GLU A 9 -5.78 6.90 -14.50
C GLU A 9 -6.72 5.86 -13.90
N VAL A 10 -6.76 4.67 -14.52
CA VAL A 10 -7.36 3.46 -13.95
C VAL A 10 -6.33 2.35 -14.05
N ASN A 11 -6.14 1.63 -12.96
CA ASN A 11 -5.25 0.48 -12.89
C ASN A 11 -6.05 -0.82 -12.77
N CYS A 12 -5.64 -1.85 -13.51
CA CYS A 12 -6.21 -3.21 -13.43
C CYS A 12 -5.37 -4.14 -12.52
N ARG A 13 -4.81 -3.58 -11.45
CA ARG A 13 -3.97 -4.26 -10.46
C ARG A 13 -4.36 -3.81 -9.05
N LEU A 14 -3.73 -4.44 -8.04
CA LEU A 14 -3.80 -3.92 -6.68
C LEU A 14 -3.24 -2.50 -6.60
N HIS A 15 -3.87 -1.68 -5.76
CA HIS A 15 -3.32 -0.37 -5.42
C HIS A 15 -1.91 -0.54 -4.85
N GLY A 16 -1.03 0.42 -5.15
CA GLY A 16 0.39 0.35 -4.80
C GLY A 16 0.65 0.42 -3.29
N GLY A 17 1.93 0.45 -2.90
CA GLY A 17 2.33 0.51 -1.49
C GLY A 17 2.14 -0.82 -0.75
N GLU A 18 2.35 -1.96 -1.44
CA GLU A 18 2.42 -3.31 -0.84
C GLU A 18 1.25 -3.67 0.10
N GLY A 19 0.06 -3.13 -0.14
CA GLY A 19 -1.12 -3.40 0.69
C GLY A 19 -1.17 -2.68 2.04
N ILE A 20 -0.25 -1.75 2.30
CA ILE A 20 -0.21 -0.93 3.53
C ILE A 20 -1.53 -0.17 3.76
N TRP A 21 -2.25 0.18 2.70
CA TRP A 21 -3.54 0.88 2.76
C TRP A 21 -4.73 -0.02 3.13
N LEU A 22 -4.57 -1.35 3.09
CA LEU A 22 -5.65 -2.31 3.33
C LEU A 22 -6.35 -2.10 4.68
N PRO A 23 -5.64 -1.87 5.81
CA PRO A 23 -6.29 -1.67 7.09
C PRO A 23 -7.16 -0.40 7.10
N ILE A 24 -6.71 0.69 6.48
CA ILE A 24 -7.51 1.92 6.32
C ILE A 24 -8.77 1.63 5.51
N ALA A 25 -8.66 1.00 4.35
CA ALA A 25 -9.82 0.69 3.52
C ALA A 25 -10.83 -0.21 4.25
N GLN A 26 -10.34 -1.18 5.02
CA GLN A 26 -11.18 -2.03 5.86
C GLN A 26 -11.95 -1.21 6.90
N GLN A 27 -11.31 -0.25 7.58
CA GLN A 27 -11.95 0.60 8.58
C GLN A 27 -12.94 1.61 7.98
N CYS A 28 -12.66 2.14 6.78
CA CYS A 28 -13.49 3.16 6.15
C CYS A 28 -14.69 2.58 5.39
N LEU A 29 -14.50 1.42 4.72
CA LEU A 29 -15.48 0.85 3.80
C LEU A 29 -16.06 -0.49 4.25
N GLY A 30 -15.40 -1.20 5.16
CA GLY A 30 -15.77 -2.56 5.60
C GLY A 30 -15.33 -3.68 4.65
N TYR A 31 -14.64 -3.34 3.56
CA TYR A 31 -14.06 -4.29 2.62
C TYR A 31 -12.83 -3.65 1.95
N THR A 32 -12.01 -4.47 1.30
CA THR A 32 -10.83 -4.02 0.55
C THR A 32 -10.87 -4.51 -0.90
N GLN A 33 -10.01 -3.97 -1.77
CA GLN A 33 -9.84 -4.51 -3.12
C GLN A 33 -9.41 -5.99 -3.09
N VAL A 34 -8.60 -6.38 -2.10
CA VAL A 34 -8.12 -7.76 -1.94
C VAL A 34 -9.25 -8.68 -1.49
N SER A 35 -10.06 -8.28 -0.50
CA SER A 35 -11.20 -9.09 -0.06
C SER A 35 -12.27 -9.19 -1.16
N ALA A 36 -12.55 -8.10 -1.86
CA ALA A 36 -13.48 -8.12 -2.99
C ALA A 36 -12.98 -9.02 -4.14
N MET A 37 -11.67 -8.97 -4.46
CA MET A 37 -11.08 -9.88 -5.44
C MET A 37 -11.20 -11.34 -4.99
N HIS A 38 -10.84 -11.63 -3.73
CA HIS A 38 -10.95 -12.97 -3.16
C HIS A 38 -12.39 -13.50 -3.29
N ASP A 39 -13.38 -12.72 -2.89
CA ASP A 39 -14.78 -13.13 -2.94
C ASP A 39 -15.29 -13.32 -4.37
N ALA A 40 -14.78 -12.55 -5.33
CA ALA A 40 -15.12 -12.73 -6.74
C ALA A 40 -14.71 -14.11 -7.27
N TYR A 41 -13.57 -14.64 -6.81
CA TYR A 41 -13.07 -15.96 -7.21
C TYR A 41 -13.71 -17.10 -6.41
N PHE A 42 -13.90 -16.93 -5.10
CA PHE A 42 -14.18 -18.04 -4.20
C PHE A 42 -15.53 -17.95 -3.46
N ALA A 43 -16.16 -16.78 -3.42
CA ALA A 43 -17.39 -16.55 -2.65
C ALA A 43 -18.37 -15.63 -3.41
N ARG A 44 -18.88 -16.11 -4.56
CA ARG A 44 -19.73 -15.33 -5.47
C ARG A 44 -20.91 -14.62 -4.79
N ALA A 45 -21.53 -15.26 -3.80
CA ALA A 45 -22.63 -14.66 -3.03
C ALA A 45 -22.18 -13.46 -2.18
N ALA A 46 -21.01 -13.56 -1.54
CA ALA A 46 -20.41 -12.46 -0.79
C ALA A 46 -20.01 -11.31 -1.73
N PHE A 47 -19.38 -11.62 -2.87
CA PHE A 47 -19.05 -10.61 -3.87
C PHE A 47 -20.29 -9.90 -4.42
N ALA A 48 -21.37 -10.65 -4.70
CA ALA A 48 -22.64 -10.08 -5.15
C ALA A 48 -23.34 -9.21 -4.10
N SER A 49 -23.00 -9.36 -2.81
CA SER A 49 -23.52 -8.53 -1.73
C SER A 49 -22.77 -7.21 -1.53
N LEU A 50 -21.62 -7.03 -2.19
CA LEU A 50 -20.88 -5.77 -2.13
C LEU A 50 -21.69 -4.63 -2.75
N PRO A 51 -21.60 -3.40 -2.20
CA PRO A 51 -22.34 -2.28 -2.74
C PRO A 51 -21.82 -1.91 -4.13
N PRO A 52 -22.72 -1.50 -5.06
CA PRO A 52 -22.33 -1.16 -6.44
C PRO A 52 -21.46 0.10 -6.53
N THR A 53 -21.45 0.91 -5.47
CA THR A 53 -20.58 2.08 -5.31
C THR A 53 -19.97 2.06 -3.91
N PRO A 54 -18.79 2.67 -3.71
CA PRO A 54 -18.23 2.83 -2.37
C PRO A 54 -19.22 3.50 -1.42
N ARG A 55 -19.16 3.11 -0.14
CA ARG A 55 -20.02 3.62 0.92
C ARG A 55 -19.92 5.15 1.04
N HIS A 56 -21.07 5.84 1.10
CA HIS A 56 -21.14 7.26 1.42
C HIS A 56 -22.31 7.55 2.39
N PRO A 57 -22.07 8.21 3.54
CA PRO A 57 -20.76 8.55 4.10
C PRO A 57 -19.96 7.27 4.45
N MET A 58 -18.63 7.37 4.40
CA MET A 58 -17.75 6.28 4.86
C MET A 58 -17.98 6.02 6.36
N ALA A 59 -17.60 4.83 6.84
CA ALA A 59 -17.71 4.48 8.26
C ALA A 59 -16.78 5.34 9.12
N ASN A 60 -15.58 5.56 8.60
CA ASN A 60 -14.53 6.39 9.17
C ASN A 60 -13.85 7.13 8.02
N HIS A 61 -12.99 8.07 8.38
CA HIS A 61 -12.03 8.71 7.50
C HIS A 61 -10.66 8.10 7.75
N GLY A 62 -9.81 8.06 6.73
CA GLY A 62 -8.45 7.58 6.90
C GLY A 62 -7.46 8.31 6.02
N ALA A 63 -6.22 8.35 6.49
CA ALA A 63 -5.11 9.03 5.85
C ALA A 63 -3.83 8.18 5.97
N TRP A 64 -2.95 8.35 4.99
CA TRP A 64 -1.67 7.67 4.93
C TRP A 64 -0.56 8.71 4.98
N VAL A 65 0.33 8.60 5.98
CA VAL A 65 1.44 9.55 6.18
C VAL A 65 2.75 8.82 5.94
N THR A 66 3.50 9.23 4.91
CA THR A 66 4.77 8.58 4.56
C THR A 66 5.91 9.03 5.46
N ILE A 67 6.74 8.09 5.92
CA ILE A 67 8.01 8.37 6.61
C ILE A 67 9.04 8.76 5.55
N ARG A 68 9.60 9.96 5.68
CA ARG A 68 10.51 10.54 4.70
C ARG A 68 11.84 10.88 5.32
N SER A 69 12.92 10.62 4.58
CA SER A 69 14.25 11.11 4.91
C SER A 69 14.57 12.38 4.13
N PRO A 70 15.03 13.47 4.77
CA PRO A 70 15.41 14.69 4.07
C PRO A 70 16.77 14.58 3.36
N THR A 71 17.60 13.58 3.71
CA THR A 71 18.95 13.39 3.16
C THR A 71 19.28 11.90 3.04
N THR A 72 20.33 11.58 2.31
CA THR A 72 20.93 10.23 2.26
C THR A 72 22.03 10.13 3.31
N GLY A 73 22.10 9.02 4.02
CA GLY A 73 23.24 8.74 4.90
C GLY A 73 23.06 7.52 5.78
N ILE A 74 24.10 7.23 6.57
CA ILE A 74 24.08 6.18 7.58
C ILE A 74 23.30 6.67 8.80
N VAL A 75 22.23 5.96 9.15
CA VAL A 75 21.38 6.31 10.30
C VAL A 75 22.20 6.16 11.59
N LYS A 76 22.40 7.27 12.28
CA LYS A 76 22.96 7.30 13.63
C LYS A 76 21.89 7.06 14.68
N GLU A 77 20.69 7.60 14.47
CA GLU A 77 19.57 7.48 15.39
C GLU A 77 18.24 7.51 14.64
N VAL A 78 17.32 6.65 15.06
CA VAL A 78 15.88 6.78 14.77
C VAL A 78 15.22 7.40 16.01
N LYS A 79 14.77 8.65 15.91
CA LYS A 79 14.28 9.45 17.04
C LYS A 79 12.98 8.86 17.62
N GLN A 80 13.06 8.21 18.77
CA GLN A 80 11.89 7.57 19.39
C GLN A 80 10.84 8.57 19.89
N GLY A 81 11.26 9.74 20.39
CA GLY A 81 10.33 10.76 20.92
C GLY A 81 9.24 11.18 19.92
N PRO A 82 9.59 11.65 18.71
CA PRO A 82 8.62 11.95 17.66
C PRO A 82 7.77 10.75 17.22
N LEU A 83 8.36 9.55 17.10
CA LEU A 83 7.60 8.33 16.77
C LEU A 83 6.51 8.04 17.81
N GLU A 84 6.85 8.12 19.09
CA GLU A 84 5.91 7.94 20.18
C GLU A 84 4.83 9.02 20.24
N GLN A 85 5.14 10.26 19.82
CA GLN A 85 4.15 11.32 19.70
C GLN A 85 3.12 10.99 18.61
N ILE A 86 3.56 10.50 17.45
CA ILE A 86 2.67 10.06 16.37
C ILE A 86 1.78 8.89 16.83
N ARG A 87 2.38 7.90 17.52
CA ARG A 87 1.63 6.74 18.06
C ARG A 87 0.60 7.11 19.14
N LYS A 88 0.66 8.31 19.70
CA LYS A 88 -0.29 8.83 20.70
C LYS A 88 -1.40 9.69 20.08
N LEU A 89 -1.35 9.95 18.78
CA LEU A 89 -2.41 10.70 18.09
C LEU A 89 -3.74 9.93 18.19
N PRO A 90 -4.87 10.61 18.42
CA PRO A 90 -6.19 9.97 18.48
C PRO A 90 -6.53 9.10 17.26
N SER A 91 -6.08 9.49 16.08
CA SER A 91 -6.30 8.76 14.84
C SER A 91 -5.24 7.70 14.51
N TYR A 92 -4.20 7.52 15.33
CA TYR A 92 -3.19 6.49 15.07
C TYR A 92 -3.85 5.10 15.03
N PHE A 93 -3.65 4.38 13.93
CA PHE A 93 -4.21 3.05 13.73
C PHE A 93 -3.13 1.96 13.70
N ASP A 94 -2.19 2.08 12.78
CA ASP A 94 -1.01 1.21 12.71
C ASP A 94 0.15 1.92 11.97
N GLU A 95 1.28 1.23 11.87
CA GLU A 95 2.45 1.72 11.16
C GLU A 95 3.18 0.58 10.43
N TYR A 96 3.92 0.96 9.40
CA TYR A 96 4.91 0.11 8.77
C TYR A 96 6.21 0.91 8.68
N ILE A 97 7.27 0.42 9.32
CA ILE A 97 8.62 0.97 9.18
C ILE A 97 9.43 -0.07 8.43
N ALA A 98 10.09 0.34 7.34
CA ALA A 98 10.83 -0.61 6.52
C ALA A 98 11.95 -1.27 7.35
N PRO A 99 12.15 -2.61 7.26
CA PRO A 99 13.08 -3.33 8.15
C PRO A 99 14.54 -2.86 8.10
N PHE A 100 14.95 -2.20 7.01
CA PHE A 100 16.31 -1.67 6.86
C PHE A 100 16.51 -0.30 7.54
N VAL A 101 15.45 0.32 8.08
CA VAL A 101 15.50 1.59 8.80
C VAL A 101 15.96 1.34 10.24
N THR A 102 17.25 1.06 10.38
CA THR A 102 17.91 0.78 11.66
C THR A 102 19.22 1.53 11.75
N VAL A 103 19.69 1.78 12.98
CA VAL A 103 21.00 2.40 13.21
C VAL A 103 22.10 1.59 12.52
N GLY A 104 23.03 2.27 11.86
CA GLY A 104 24.14 1.69 11.10
C GLY A 104 23.83 1.37 9.64
N ASN A 105 22.56 1.41 9.22
CA ASN A 105 22.18 1.22 7.82
C ASN A 105 22.12 2.55 7.07
N GLU A 106 22.40 2.50 5.77
CA GLU A 106 22.15 3.62 4.87
C GLU A 106 20.66 3.72 4.52
N ILE A 107 20.11 4.92 4.60
CA ILE A 107 18.83 5.25 4.00
C ILE A 107 19.02 6.40 3.01
N VAL A 108 18.27 6.38 1.91
CA VAL A 108 18.34 7.41 0.86
C VAL A 108 17.39 8.57 1.16
N GLN A 109 17.68 9.76 0.63
CA GLN A 109 16.73 10.85 0.60
C GLN A 109 15.43 10.43 -0.10
N THR A 110 14.29 10.78 0.48
CA THR A 110 12.99 10.55 -0.15
C THR A 110 12.73 11.58 -1.25
N VAL A 111 12.58 11.11 -2.48
CA VAL A 111 12.28 11.92 -3.67
C VAL A 111 11.01 11.44 -4.39
N ASP A 112 10.61 10.18 -4.15
CA ASP A 112 9.46 9.54 -4.77
C ASP A 112 8.93 8.39 -3.88
N ALA A 113 7.90 7.69 -4.35
CA ALA A 113 7.27 6.59 -3.63
C ALA A 113 8.18 5.37 -3.38
N THR A 114 9.24 5.18 -4.18
CA THR A 114 10.18 4.05 -4.05
C THR A 114 11.29 4.32 -3.03
N THR A 115 11.44 5.59 -2.63
CA THR A 115 12.42 6.07 -1.65
C THR A 115 11.78 6.47 -0.32
N VAL A 116 10.55 5.99 -0.06
CA VAL A 116 9.83 6.14 1.21
C VAL A 116 10.28 5.04 2.18
N HIS A 117 10.45 5.38 3.46
CA HIS A 117 11.03 4.49 4.49
C HIS A 117 9.98 3.82 5.39
N GLY A 118 8.71 3.99 5.05
CA GLY A 118 7.59 3.49 5.83
C GLY A 118 6.45 4.49 5.87
N CYS A 119 5.54 4.30 6.82
CA CYS A 119 4.36 5.11 6.99
C CYS A 119 3.64 4.89 8.31
N PHE A 120 2.77 5.84 8.61
CA PHE A 120 1.70 5.72 9.59
C PHE A 120 0.35 5.69 8.88
N ASN A 121 -0.52 4.79 9.32
CA ASN A 121 -1.91 4.76 8.93
C ASN A 121 -2.75 5.44 10.02
N LEU A 122 -3.54 6.41 9.60
CA LEU A 122 -4.43 7.16 10.47
C LEU A 122 -5.88 6.85 10.11
N VAL A 123 -6.73 6.64 11.11
CA VAL A 123 -8.16 6.39 10.97
C VAL A 123 -8.91 7.08 12.11
N HIS A 124 -9.95 7.85 11.78
CA HIS A 124 -10.82 8.48 12.78
C HIS A 124 -12.23 8.70 12.24
N ALA A 125 -13.23 8.67 13.13
CA ALA A 125 -14.63 8.91 12.76
C ALA A 125 -14.91 10.38 12.43
N ASP A 126 -14.21 11.30 13.10
CA ASP A 126 -14.24 12.74 12.84
C ASP A 126 -13.13 13.13 11.85
N LEU A 127 -13.55 13.75 10.73
CA LEU A 127 -12.66 14.22 9.67
C LEU A 127 -11.75 15.36 10.14
N ASP A 128 -12.23 16.26 11.01
CA ASP A 128 -11.45 17.41 11.45
C ASP A 128 -10.32 16.96 12.38
N GLN A 129 -10.59 15.98 13.27
CA GLN A 129 -9.55 15.36 14.10
C GLN A 129 -8.54 14.59 13.25
N LEU A 130 -8.97 13.84 12.22
CA LEU A 130 -8.05 13.15 11.32
C LEU A 130 -7.12 14.15 10.62
N GLN A 131 -7.66 15.28 10.16
CA GLN A 131 -6.87 16.31 9.50
C GLN A 131 -5.85 16.94 10.44
N ALA A 132 -6.26 17.28 11.68
CA ALA A 132 -5.36 17.81 12.69
C ALA A 132 -4.21 16.86 13.02
N ASP A 133 -4.50 15.56 13.19
CA ASP A 133 -3.50 14.54 13.47
C ASP A 133 -2.58 14.29 12.27
N TYR A 134 -3.13 14.29 11.05
CA TYR A 134 -2.34 14.20 9.82
C TYR A 134 -1.32 15.33 9.74
N ASP A 135 -1.75 16.57 10.00
CA ASP A 135 -0.87 17.74 9.97
C ASP A 135 0.20 17.68 11.07
N ALA A 136 -0.15 17.23 12.27
CA ALA A 136 0.80 17.02 13.37
C ALA A 136 1.85 15.93 13.03
N ALA A 137 1.42 14.79 12.47
CA ALA A 137 2.33 13.74 12.04
C ALA A 137 3.26 14.21 10.91
N GLN A 138 2.72 14.95 9.94
CA GLN A 138 3.50 15.54 8.85
C GLN A 138 4.56 16.51 9.37
N GLN A 139 4.23 17.34 10.37
CA GLN A 139 5.18 18.25 11.00
C GLN A 139 6.34 17.47 11.64
N LEU A 140 6.05 16.46 12.48
CA LEU A 140 7.07 15.65 13.15
C LEU A 140 7.99 14.93 12.16
N ILE A 141 7.44 14.46 11.04
CA ILE A 141 8.23 13.82 9.97
C ILE A 141 9.11 14.85 9.24
N ASN A 142 8.59 16.05 8.97
CA ASN A 142 9.35 17.12 8.32
C ASN A 142 10.50 17.66 9.18
N GLU A 143 10.38 17.59 10.51
CA GLU A 143 11.46 17.87 11.47
C GLU A 143 12.54 16.76 11.54
N SER A 144 12.40 15.75 10.66
CA SER A 144 13.21 14.53 10.54
C SER A 144 13.07 13.57 11.72
N LEU A 145 12.69 12.34 11.41
CA LEU A 145 12.71 11.19 12.34
C LEU A 145 14.11 10.57 12.48
N PHE A 146 15.09 11.05 11.73
CA PHE A 146 16.42 10.45 11.65
C PHE A 146 17.52 11.47 12.00
N THR A 147 18.60 10.97 12.58
CA THR A 147 19.91 11.63 12.57
C THR A 147 20.92 10.75 11.87
N PHE A 148 21.94 11.36 11.27
CA PHE A 148 22.94 10.68 10.45
C PHE A 148 24.32 10.77 11.09
N GLU A 149 25.19 9.81 10.79
CA GLU A 149 26.61 9.95 11.09
C GLU A 149 27.15 11.16 10.33
N THR A 150 27.87 12.02 11.04
CA THR A 150 28.22 13.41 10.67
C THR A 150 28.31 13.71 9.17
N ASP A 151 27.51 14.69 8.75
CA ASP A 151 27.70 15.43 7.50
C ASP A 151 29.12 15.99 7.44
N ALA A 152 29.96 15.46 6.55
CA ALA A 152 30.91 16.31 5.86
C ALA A 152 30.10 17.22 4.91
N GLY A 153 29.44 18.23 5.49
CA GLY A 153 28.78 19.35 4.83
C GLY A 153 28.05 19.03 3.51
N ILE A 154 26.89 18.38 3.57
CA ILE A 154 25.93 18.48 2.46
C ILE A 154 25.02 19.66 2.76
N PRO A 155 24.97 20.71 1.91
CA PRO A 155 24.15 21.87 2.19
C PRO A 155 22.68 21.46 2.29
N LEU A 156 22.03 21.86 3.38
CA LEU A 156 20.58 21.83 3.53
C LEU A 156 19.96 22.48 2.29
N PHE A 157 19.40 21.66 1.40
CA PHE A 157 18.63 22.20 0.29
C PHE A 157 17.34 22.76 0.87
N ARG A 158 17.33 24.08 1.13
CA ARG A 158 16.08 24.82 1.29
C ARG A 158 15.34 24.66 -0.03
N ASN A 159 14.20 23.97 -0.01
CA ASN A 159 13.25 24.03 -1.09
C ASN A 159 12.80 25.49 -1.23
N PRO A 160 13.18 26.24 -2.28
CA PRO A 160 12.44 27.45 -2.59
C PRO A 160 11.21 26.94 -3.34
N SER A 161 10.06 26.85 -2.66
CA SER A 161 8.79 26.84 -3.40
C SER A 161 8.87 27.98 -4.41
N PRO A 162 8.63 27.76 -5.72
CA PRO A 162 8.43 28.87 -6.61
C PRO A 162 7.16 29.57 -6.13
N LEU A 163 7.34 30.75 -5.55
CA LEU A 163 6.30 31.76 -5.53
C LEU A 163 5.77 31.82 -6.97
N LEU A 164 4.47 31.57 -7.14
CA LEU A 164 3.79 31.76 -8.40
C LEU A 164 4.10 33.19 -8.87
N ASP A 165 4.95 33.30 -9.88
CA ASP A 165 5.15 34.55 -10.61
C ASP A 165 3.86 34.79 -11.41
N GLU A 166 2.99 35.63 -10.85
CA GLU A 166 1.83 36.20 -11.52
C GLU A 166 2.33 37.20 -12.59
N SER A 167 2.91 36.67 -13.68
CA SER A 167 3.22 37.45 -14.87
C SER A 167 2.40 36.94 -16.06
N PRO A 168 1.64 37.82 -16.76
CA PRO A 168 0.67 37.38 -17.76
C PRO A 168 1.39 36.96 -19.04
N LEU A 169 1.39 35.65 -19.33
CA LEU A 169 1.87 35.13 -20.61
C LEU A 169 0.94 35.55 -21.75
N ARG A 170 1.36 36.63 -22.39
CA ARG A 170 0.82 37.21 -23.61
C ARG A 170 1.05 36.26 -24.80
N GLY A 171 -0.02 35.61 -25.25
CA GLY A 171 -0.30 35.35 -26.66
C GLY A 171 0.55 34.32 -27.42
N ARG A 172 -0.07 33.19 -27.78
CA ARG A 172 -0.14 32.79 -29.19
C ARG A 172 -1.34 31.88 -29.44
N ALA A 173 -2.41 32.49 -29.98
CA ALA A 173 -3.54 31.76 -30.51
C ALA A 173 -3.09 30.88 -31.68
N ARG A 174 -3.24 29.57 -31.55
CA ARG A 174 -3.33 28.67 -32.71
C ARG A 174 -4.78 28.31 -32.90
N LYS A 175 -5.39 28.94 -33.91
CA LYS A 175 -6.58 28.41 -34.59
C LYS A 175 -6.23 27.01 -35.08
N LEU A 176 -6.97 26.00 -34.63
CA LEU A 176 -7.22 24.83 -35.45
C LEU A 176 -8.72 24.55 -35.46
N SER A 177 -9.17 24.28 -36.68
CA SER A 177 -10.52 24.28 -37.19
C SER A 177 -11.44 23.25 -36.54
N ARG A 178 -12.72 23.61 -36.56
CA ARG A 178 -13.87 22.70 -36.49
C ARG A 178 -13.61 21.46 -37.35
N ASP A 179 -13.79 20.29 -36.76
CA ASP A 179 -14.38 19.15 -37.45
C ASP A 179 -15.43 18.53 -36.54
N VAL A 180 -16.67 18.73 -36.97
CA VAL A 180 -17.86 17.98 -36.56
C VAL A 180 -17.70 16.59 -37.12
N PHE A 181 -17.77 15.53 -36.31
CA PHE A 181 -18.18 14.24 -36.84
C PHE A 181 -19.04 13.43 -35.87
N SER A 182 -20.10 12.92 -36.47
CA SER A 182 -21.23 12.16 -35.96
C SER A 182 -20.88 10.72 -35.58
N SER A 183 -21.65 10.17 -34.65
CA SER A 183 -21.72 8.76 -34.28
C SER A 183 -21.93 7.83 -35.48
N PRO A 184 -21.56 6.55 -35.34
CA PRO A 184 -22.55 5.52 -35.58
C PRO A 184 -22.64 4.43 -34.50
N SER A 185 -23.82 3.82 -34.57
CA SER A 185 -24.50 2.79 -33.79
C SER A 185 -23.80 1.44 -33.54
N HIS A 186 -24.20 0.84 -32.41
CA HIS A 186 -24.47 -0.59 -32.15
C HIS A 186 -23.57 -1.68 -32.76
N ILE A 187 -22.82 -2.38 -31.90
CA ILE A 187 -22.61 -3.83 -31.97
C ILE A 187 -22.61 -4.40 -30.54
N SER A 188 -23.45 -5.42 -30.29
CA SER A 188 -23.47 -6.26 -29.09
C SER A 188 -22.84 -7.65 -29.41
N PRO A 189 -22.48 -8.46 -28.39
CA PRO A 189 -21.24 -9.21 -28.38
C PRO A 189 -21.40 -10.71 -28.68
N ALA A 190 -20.31 -11.35 -29.12
CA ALA A 190 -20.11 -12.79 -28.95
C ALA A 190 -18.60 -13.08 -28.90
N ALA A 191 -18.09 -13.48 -27.74
CA ALA A 191 -16.78 -14.11 -27.61
C ALA A 191 -16.89 -15.24 -26.57
N SER A 192 -16.84 -16.47 -27.06
CA SER A 192 -16.74 -17.68 -26.23
C SER A 192 -15.30 -17.83 -25.74
N CYS A 193 -15.08 -17.78 -24.43
CA CYS A 193 -13.81 -18.13 -23.82
C CYS A 193 -13.83 -19.63 -23.45
N GLN A 194 -13.09 -20.45 -24.19
CA GLN A 194 -12.60 -21.75 -23.74
C GLN A 194 -11.08 -21.72 -23.74
N SER A 195 -10.48 -21.68 -22.54
CA SER A 195 -9.22 -22.35 -22.16
C SER A 195 -8.70 -21.74 -20.85
N SER A 196 -8.51 -22.58 -19.84
CA SER A 196 -7.87 -22.22 -18.57
C SER A 196 -6.35 -22.20 -18.74
N PRO A 197 -5.63 -21.15 -18.33
CA PRO A 197 -4.17 -21.22 -18.22
C PRO A 197 -3.77 -21.74 -16.85
N THR A 198 -2.96 -22.80 -16.83
CA THR A 198 -2.27 -23.31 -15.64
C THR A 198 -1.12 -22.35 -15.28
N LEU A 199 -1.19 -21.73 -14.10
CA LEU A 199 -0.09 -20.92 -13.53
C LEU A 199 0.93 -21.85 -12.85
N ARG A 200 2.21 -21.75 -13.26
CA ARG A 200 3.34 -22.41 -12.58
C ARG A 200 4.16 -21.36 -11.84
N PHE A 201 4.34 -21.54 -10.55
CA PHE A 201 5.27 -20.75 -9.74
C PHE A 201 6.63 -21.45 -9.68
N ALA A 202 7.71 -20.69 -9.89
CA ALA A 202 9.07 -21.13 -9.62
C ALA A 202 9.44 -20.70 -8.19
N SER A 203 9.83 -21.64 -7.35
CA SER A 203 10.35 -21.38 -6.00
C SER A 203 11.86 -21.11 -6.05
N SER A 204 12.29 -19.98 -5.49
CA SER A 204 13.70 -19.74 -5.12
C SER A 204 13.96 -20.25 -3.69
N PRO A 205 15.18 -20.73 -3.38
CA PRO A 205 15.47 -21.43 -2.12
C PRO A 205 15.88 -20.46 -1.00
N LEU A 206 15.24 -20.60 0.17
CA LEU A 206 15.77 -20.14 1.46
C LEU A 206 16.47 -21.32 2.17
N MET A 207 17.76 -21.19 2.47
CA MET A 207 18.44 -21.94 3.55
C MET A 207 18.25 -21.15 4.85
N GLY A 208 17.73 -21.71 5.94
CA GLY A 208 18.41 -22.51 6.97
C GLY A 208 18.91 -21.58 8.11
N ALA A 209 18.72 -21.78 9.42
CA ALA A 209 18.39 -22.94 10.24
C ALA A 209 17.79 -22.48 11.60
N ALA A 210 17.21 -23.43 12.33
CA ALA A 210 16.46 -23.28 13.58
C ALA A 210 17.33 -23.13 14.85
N SER A 211 16.76 -22.58 15.93
CA SER A 211 16.91 -23.13 17.29
C SER A 211 15.97 -22.49 18.32
N GLY A 212 15.18 -23.35 18.99
CA GLY A 212 14.81 -23.22 20.41
C GLY A 212 13.62 -22.33 20.81
N ILE A 213 12.51 -22.94 21.26
CA ILE A 213 12.05 -22.97 22.67
C ILE A 213 10.71 -23.70 22.75
N ALA A 214 10.55 -24.47 23.81
CA ALA A 214 9.48 -25.43 24.06
C ALA A 214 8.21 -24.81 24.68
N SER A 215 7.08 -25.43 24.32
CA SER A 215 5.91 -25.79 25.13
C SER A 215 5.29 -24.78 26.10
N ILE A 216 4.08 -24.31 25.75
CA ILE A 216 2.92 -24.30 26.64
C ILE A 216 1.70 -24.73 25.82
N SER A 217 1.13 -25.89 26.18
CA SER A 217 -0.18 -26.35 25.69
C SER A 217 -1.26 -25.93 26.68
N SER A 218 -2.34 -25.28 26.21
CA SER A 218 -3.73 -25.78 26.34
C SER A 218 -4.78 -24.72 25.95
N LEU A 219 -5.82 -25.19 25.22
CA LEU A 219 -7.18 -24.62 25.00
C LEU A 219 -7.28 -23.53 23.92
N LEU A 220 -8.00 -23.65 22.79
CA LEU A 220 -9.16 -24.47 22.38
C LEU A 220 -9.11 -24.76 20.87
N LEU A 221 -9.65 -25.93 20.50
CA LEU A 221 -9.74 -26.47 19.13
C LEU A 221 -10.70 -25.67 18.24
N ASN A 222 -10.29 -25.48 16.98
CA ASN A 222 -11.20 -25.44 15.84
C ASN A 222 -10.66 -26.40 14.76
N ASP A 223 -11.48 -27.36 14.36
CA ASP A 223 -11.17 -28.49 13.49
C ASP A 223 -10.88 -28.04 12.05
N ASN A 224 -9.59 -27.85 11.73
CA ASN A 224 -9.06 -27.92 10.37
C ASN A 224 -7.58 -28.32 10.42
N SER A 225 -7.29 -29.53 10.91
CA SER A 225 -5.92 -30.06 10.88
C SER A 225 -5.59 -30.57 9.48
N ILE A 226 -4.59 -29.95 8.85
CA ILE A 226 -3.93 -30.47 7.65
C ILE A 226 -3.11 -31.69 8.07
N VAL A 227 -3.47 -32.87 7.55
CA VAL A 227 -2.70 -34.10 7.74
C VAL A 227 -1.66 -34.22 6.62
N LEU A 228 -0.38 -34.24 6.96
CA LEU A 228 0.73 -34.46 6.03
C LEU A 228 1.19 -35.92 6.14
N GLU A 229 0.81 -36.74 5.16
CA GLU A 229 1.27 -38.12 5.02
C GLU A 229 2.50 -38.18 4.08
N PRO A 230 3.62 -38.80 4.48
CA PRO A 230 4.76 -39.00 3.60
C PRO A 230 4.48 -40.09 2.55
N VAL A 231 4.74 -39.78 1.28
CA VAL A 231 4.69 -40.77 0.18
C VAL A 231 5.92 -41.69 0.26
N PRO A 232 5.77 -43.02 0.37
CA PRO A 232 6.91 -43.92 0.36
C PRO A 232 7.45 -44.10 -1.07
N GLY A 233 8.75 -43.82 -1.25
CA GLY A 233 9.51 -44.26 -2.42
C GLY A 233 9.75 -43.20 -3.50
N ALA A 234 10.73 -42.31 -3.27
CA ALA A 234 11.48 -41.67 -4.34
C ALA A 234 12.88 -41.28 -3.82
N SER A 235 13.89 -42.07 -4.20
CA SER A 235 15.30 -41.72 -4.09
C SER A 235 15.69 -40.86 -5.28
N ALA A 236 16.03 -39.59 -5.01
CA ALA A 236 16.81 -38.60 -5.78
C ALA A 236 16.15 -37.20 -5.68
N ALA A 237 16.82 -36.28 -4.97
CA ALA A 237 16.59 -34.84 -4.79
C ALA A 237 15.13 -34.31 -4.87
N PRO A 238 14.55 -33.77 -3.77
CA PRO A 238 13.12 -33.50 -3.72
C PRO A 238 12.74 -32.28 -4.56
N LYS A 239 12.07 -32.51 -5.70
CA LYS A 239 11.11 -31.53 -6.21
C LYS A 239 9.87 -31.64 -5.34
N MET A 240 9.63 -30.65 -4.49
CA MET A 240 8.35 -30.58 -3.77
C MET A 240 7.25 -30.26 -4.77
N SER A 241 6.41 -31.25 -5.06
CA SER A 241 5.08 -31.03 -5.64
C SER A 241 4.05 -31.40 -4.60
N PHE A 242 3.09 -30.51 -4.36
CA PHE A 242 1.91 -30.79 -3.56
C PHE A 242 0.66 -30.65 -4.43
N SER A 243 -0.39 -31.37 -4.07
CA SER A 243 -1.71 -31.27 -4.69
C SER A 243 -2.73 -31.00 -3.60
N VAL A 244 -3.57 -29.99 -3.79
CA VAL A 244 -4.67 -29.65 -2.88
C VAL A 244 -5.96 -30.11 -3.54
N ASN A 245 -6.65 -31.07 -2.93
CA ASN A 245 -8.01 -31.41 -3.29
C ASN A 245 -8.96 -30.55 -2.45
N ILE A 246 -9.77 -29.75 -3.13
CA ILE A 246 -10.84 -28.95 -2.51
C ILE A 246 -12.13 -29.69 -2.83
N SER A 247 -12.80 -30.20 -1.80
CA SER A 247 -14.17 -30.73 -1.85
C SER A 247 -15.18 -29.59 -1.70
#